data_AF-A0A0B2BXY0-F1
#
_entry.id   AF-A0A0B2BXY0-F1
#
_cell.length_a   1.000
_cell.length_b   1.000
_cell.length_c   1.000
_cell.angle_alpha   90.00
_cell.angle_beta   90.00
_cell.angle_gamma   90.00
#
_symmetry.space_group_name_H-M   'P 1'
#
loop_
_entity.id
_entity.type
_entity.pdbx_description
1 polymer ?
#
loop_
_entity_poly.entity_id
_entity_poly.type
_entity_poly.pdbx_seq_one_letter_code
_entity_poly.pdbx_strand_id
1 'polypeptide(L)' 'MDRAARLAGVIPAMVGWRPDDFWSATPAEVAAILHPPELAGTGDGLSRAELNRLMERDGHG' A
#
# COMPACT_ATOMS: atom_id res chain seq x y z
N MET A 1 -5.47 -7.95 -20.95
CA MET A 1 -6.21 -7.89 -19.67
C MET A 1 -6.37 -6.43 -19.29
N ASP A 2 -7.58 -6.00 -18.97
CA ASP A 2 -7.87 -4.64 -18.53
C ASP A 2 -7.21 -4.36 -17.17
N ARG A 3 -6.47 -3.25 -17.04
CA ARG A 3 -5.79 -2.86 -15.80
C ARG A 3 -6.79 -2.59 -14.67
N ALA A 4 -7.96 -2.02 -15.00
CA ALA A 4 -9.01 -1.74 -14.04
C ALA A 4 -9.58 -3.05 -13.46
N ALA A 5 -9.82 -4.05 -14.31
CA ALA A 5 -10.30 -5.36 -13.88
C ALA A 5 -9.31 -6.07 -12.93
N ARG A 6 -8.00 -5.96 -13.20
CA ARG A 6 -6.98 -6.53 -12.31
C ARG A 6 -7.01 -5.88 -10.92
N LEU A 7 -7.13 -4.55 -10.86
CA LEU A 7 -7.19 -3.81 -9.59
C LEU A 7 -8.50 -4.07 -8.83
N ALA A 8 -9.63 -4.11 -9.52
CA ALA A 8 -10.93 -4.45 -8.95
C ALA A 8 -10.92 -5.82 -8.25
N GLY A 9 -10.13 -6.78 -8.74
CA GLY A 9 -9.97 -8.09 -8.11
C GLY A 9 -9.15 -8.11 -6.81
N VAL A 10 -8.37 -7.06 -6.50
CA VAL A 10 -7.43 -7.04 -5.37
C VAL A 10 -7.85 -6.06 -4.28
N ILE A 11 -8.34 -4.88 -4.65
CA ILE A 11 -8.65 -3.79 -3.70
C ILE A 11 -9.62 -4.23 -2.59
N PRO A 12 -10.77 -4.88 -2.88
CA PRO A 12 -11.74 -5.21 -1.83
C PRO A 12 -11.14 -6.12 -0.75
N ALA A 13 -10.25 -7.04 -1.14
CA ALA A 13 -9.55 -7.93 -0.22
C ALA A 13 -8.53 -7.18 0.65
N MET A 14 -7.85 -6.15 0.12
CA MET A 14 -6.87 -5.37 0.88
C MET A 14 -7.52 -4.53 1.99
N VAL A 15 -8.72 -4.00 1.74
CA VAL A 15 -9.41 -3.09 2.67
C VAL A 15 -10.56 -3.75 3.44
N GLY A 16 -10.83 -5.04 3.18
CA GLY A 16 -11.88 -5.80 3.86
C GLY A 16 -13.30 -5.45 3.41
N TRP A 17 -13.48 -4.89 2.21
CA TRP A 17 -14.78 -4.55 1.67
C TRP A 17 -15.61 -5.80 1.34
N ARG A 18 -16.90 -5.72 1.66
CA ARG A 18 -17.90 -6.63 1.10
C ARG A 18 -18.19 -6.25 -0.35
N PRO A 19 -18.81 -7.15 -1.14
CA PRO A 19 -19.19 -6.84 -2.52
C PRO A 19 -20.01 -5.55 -2.66
N ASP A 20 -20.96 -5.31 -1.75
CA ASP A 20 -21.81 -4.11 -1.79
C ASP A 20 -21.02 -2.81 -1.52
N ASP A 21 -20.00 -2.86 -0.66
CA ASP A 21 -19.12 -1.71 -0.40
C ASP A 21 -18.32 -1.36 -1.67
N PHE A 22 -17.80 -2.37 -2.37
CA PHE A 22 -17.08 -2.16 -3.63
C PHE A 22 -17.97 -1.56 -4.73
N TRP A 23 -19.20 -2.05 -4.88
CA TRP A 23 -20.12 -1.56 -5.92
C TRP A 23 -20.72 -0.19 -5.62
N SER A 24 -20.76 0.22 -4.35
CA SER A 24 -21.21 1.56 -3.95
C SER A 24 -20.09 2.61 -3.98
N ALA A 25 -18.82 2.18 -3.92
CA ALA A 25 -17.68 3.07 -3.99
C ALA A 25 -17.56 3.77 -5.36
N THR A 26 -17.32 5.07 -5.34
CA THR A 26 -17.09 5.87 -6.54
C THR A 26 -15.66 5.70 -7.05
N PRO A 27 -15.41 5.94 -8.35
CA PRO A 27 -14.04 5.92 -8.89
C PRO A 27 -13.07 6.88 -8.18
N ALA A 28 -13.56 8.02 -7.68
CA ALA A 28 -12.75 9.00 -6.95
C ALA A 28 -12.33 8.48 -5.57
N GLU A 29 -13.22 7.79 -4.86
CA GLU A 29 -12.90 7.15 -3.58
C GLU A 29 -11.91 6.00 -3.77
N VAL A 30 -12.09 5.17 -4.80
CA VAL A 30 -11.13 4.12 -5.14
C VAL A 30 -9.75 4.71 -5.47
N ALA A 31 -9.70 5.82 -6.22
CA ALA A 31 -8.45 6.52 -6.49
C ALA A 31 -7.79 7.06 -5.22
N ALA A 32 -8.57 7.57 -4.26
CA ALA A 32 -8.06 8.07 -2.98
C ALA A 32 -7.44 6.96 -2.12
N ILE A 33 -8.02 5.75 -2.13
CA ILE A 33 -7.48 4.58 -1.42
C ILE A 33 -6.15 4.10 -2.04
N LEU A 34 -6.07 4.15 -3.37
CA LEU A 34 -4.89 3.73 -4.12
C LEU A 34 -3.76 4.75 -4.07
N HIS A 35 -4.08 6.02 -3.80
CA HIS A 35 -3.09 7.05 -3.64
C HIS A 35 -2.33 6.80 -2.32
N PRO A 36 -1.01 6.59 -2.36
CA PRO A 36 -0.22 6.64 -1.15
C PRO A 36 -0.48 8.00 -0.49
N PRO A 37 -0.62 8.07 0.85
CA PRO A 37 -0.62 9.36 1.51
C PRO A 37 0.64 10.11 1.05
N GLU A 38 0.48 11.39 0.71
CA GLU A 38 1.60 12.27 0.40
C GLU A 38 2.49 12.25 1.65
N LEU A 39 3.54 11.42 1.62
CA LEU A 39 4.47 11.32 2.72
C LEU A 39 5.17 12.67 2.71
N ALA A 40 4.75 13.58 3.60
CA ALA A 40 5.38 14.87 3.77
C ALA A 40 6.87 14.61 4.05
N GLY A 41 7.69 14.79 3.01
CA GLY A 41 9.06 14.30 2.97
C GLY A 41 9.16 12.93 2.28
N THR A 42 9.50 12.95 1.00
CA THR A 42 10.26 11.89 0.32
C THR A 42 11.65 11.76 0.96
N GLY A 43 11.73 11.50 2.27
CA GLY A 43 12.92 10.90 2.82
C GLY A 43 13.02 9.53 2.17
N ASP A 44 14.14 9.25 1.50
CA ASP A 44 14.44 7.89 1.06
C ASP A 44 14.13 6.97 2.23
N GLY A 45 13.15 6.08 2.04
CA GLY A 45 12.77 5.12 3.06
C GLY A 45 14.00 4.32 3.50
N LEU A 46 13.90 3.64 4.64
CA LEU A 46 15.01 2.85 5.17
C LEU A 46 15.60 1.94 4.08
N SER A 47 16.85 2.21 3.69
CA SER A 47 17.50 1.43 2.66
C SER A 47 17.75 0.01 3.16
N ARG A 48 17.83 -0.95 2.23
CA ARG A 48 18.16 -2.34 2.60
C ARG A 48 19.52 -2.44 3.30
N ALA A 49 20.47 -1.58 2.94
CA ALA A 49 21.77 -1.50 3.59
C ALA A 49 21.67 -0.98 5.02
N GLU A 50 20.84 0.04 5.24
CA GLU A 50 20.58 0.62 6.57
C GLU A 50 19.92 -0.40 7.51
N LEU A 51 18.92 -1.15 6.99
CA LEU A 51 18.26 -2.21 7.74
C LEU A 51 19.23 -3.30 8.18
N ASN A 52 20.12 -3.75 7.28
CA ASN A 52 21.10 -4.78 7.61
C ASN A 52 22.07 -4.33 8.72
N ARG A 53 22.54 -3.07 8.69
CA ARG A 53 23.40 -2.52 9.76
C ARG A 53 22.72 -2.52 11.12
N LEU A 54 21.42 -2.23 11.19
CA LEU A 54 20.66 -2.27 12.44
C LEU A 54 20.58 -3.70 12.99
N MET A 55 20.29 -4.68 12.14
CA MET A 55 20.23 -6.09 12.52
C MET A 55 21.57 -6.63 13.04
N GLU A 56 22.68 -6.23 12.40
CA GLU A 56 24.04 -6.60 12.84
C GLU A 56 24.35 -6.04 14.24
N ARG A 57 23.92 -4.80 14.52
CA ARG A 57 24.19 -4.13 15.79
C ARG A 57 23.39 -4.71 16.96
N ASP A 58 22.15 -5.15 16.72
CA ASP A 58 21.28 -5.75 17.74
C ASP A 58 21.59 -7.25 17.98
N GLY A 59 22.22 -7.93 17.02
CA GLY A 59 22.62 -9.34 17.13
C GLY A 59 23.88 -9.60 17.98
N HIS A 60 24.51 -8.56 18.52
CA HIS A 60 25.72 -8.64 19.35
C HIS A 60 25.46 -8.37 20.85
N GLY A 61 24.30 -8.80 21.36
CA GLY A 61 23.94 -8.78 22.78
C GLY A 61 24.26 -10.08 23.51
#